data_AF-A0AAU1C3T7-F1
#
_entry.id   AF-A0AAU1C3T7-F1
#
_cell.length_a   1.000
_cell.length_b   1.000
_cell.length_c   1.000
_cell.angle_alpha   90.00
_cell.angle_beta   90.00
_cell.angle_gamma   90.00
#
_symmetry.space_group_name_H-M   'P 1'
#
loop_
_entity.id
_entity.type
_entity.pdbx_description
1 polymer ?
#
loop_
_entity_poly.entity_id
_entity_poly.type
_entity_poly.pdbx_seq_one_letter_code
_entity_poly.pdbx_strand_id
1 'polypeptide(L)'
;MFDFATLDRLALDGTDAVLRPVFDPRLRTFSVQLWENGEPGGIHGLVEHFRYADEPVESVDAFLAEHGVRAVTDQEAALLYAGLVQAKGGPDWALLLMSIGADETADQA
;
A
#
# COMPACT_ATOMS: atom_id res chain seq x y z
N MET A 1 -1.83 15.16 9.42
CA MET A 1 -3.07 14.38 9.36
C MET A 1 -3.01 13.53 8.11
N PHE A 2 -2.98 12.21 8.25
CA PHE A 2 -2.95 11.30 7.11
C PHE A 2 -4.34 11.25 6.48
N ASP A 3 -4.43 11.50 5.17
CA ASP A 3 -5.68 11.35 4.44
C ASP A 3 -5.88 9.88 4.05
N PHE A 4 -6.57 9.14 4.90
CA PHE A 4 -6.88 7.74 4.66
C PHE A 4 -7.99 7.52 3.62
N ALA A 5 -8.61 8.58 3.10
CA ALA A 5 -9.69 8.49 2.11
C ALA A 5 -9.19 8.09 0.71
N THR A 6 -7.88 8.14 0.48
CA THR A 6 -7.27 7.92 -0.85
C THR A 6 -6.25 6.77 -0.86
N LEU A 7 -6.25 5.89 0.14
CA LEU A 7 -5.29 4.78 0.21
C LEU A 7 -5.46 3.74 -0.90
N ASP A 8 -6.56 3.75 -1.65
CA ASP A 8 -6.72 2.95 -2.86
C ASP A 8 -5.80 3.44 -4.00
N ARG A 9 -5.23 4.64 -3.89
CA ARG A 9 -4.33 5.29 -4.86
C ARG A 9 -3.25 6.11 -4.17
N LEU A 10 -2.08 5.53 -4.04
CA LEU A 10 -0.90 6.21 -3.52
C LEU A 10 -0.08 6.82 -4.66
N ALA A 11 -0.16 8.13 -4.84
CA ALA A 11 0.73 8.85 -5.76
C ALA A 11 2.16 8.87 -5.19
N LEU A 12 3.15 8.60 -6.03
CA LEU A 12 4.56 8.69 -5.64
C LEU A 12 5.10 10.08 -5.95
N ASP A 13 5.52 10.80 -4.90
CA ASP A 13 5.99 12.18 -4.99
C ASP A 13 7.09 12.36 -6.06
N GLY A 14 6.94 13.39 -6.90
CA GLY A 14 7.90 13.71 -7.96
C GLY A 14 7.86 12.78 -9.17
N THR A 15 6.81 11.95 -9.31
CA THR A 15 6.60 11.07 -10.46
C THR A 15 5.13 11.11 -10.91
N ASP A 16 4.85 10.60 -12.12
CA ASP A 16 3.47 10.35 -12.59
C ASP A 16 2.96 8.94 -12.19
N ALA A 17 3.72 8.24 -11.34
CA ALA A 17 3.40 6.89 -10.89
C ALA A 17 2.43 6.90 -9.71
N VAL A 18 1.49 5.95 -9.74
CA VAL A 18 0.51 5.70 -8.69
C VAL A 18 0.51 4.21 -8.36
N LEU A 19 0.68 3.88 -7.09
CA LEU A 19 0.52 2.53 -6.58
C LEU A 19 -0.92 2.31 -6.13
N ARG A 20 -1.51 1.20 -6.52
CA ARG A 20 -2.83 0.76 -6.04
C ARG A 20 -2.70 -0.54 -5.26
N PRO A 21 -2.94 -0.52 -3.94
CA PRO A 21 -2.94 -1.73 -3.14
C PRO A 21 -4.19 -2.56 -3.43
N VAL A 22 -4.03 -3.87 -3.57
CA VAL A 22 -5.10 -4.80 -3.94
C VAL A 22 -5.04 -6.06 -3.08
N PHE A 23 -6.22 -6.54 -2.71
CA PHE A 23 -6.39 -7.85 -2.07
C PHE A 23 -7.35 -8.71 -2.91
N ASP A 24 -6.92 -9.91 -3.29
CA ASP A 24 -7.78 -10.91 -3.92
C ASP A 24 -8.42 -11.81 -2.84
N PRO A 25 -9.74 -11.75 -2.61
CA PRO A 25 -10.38 -12.54 -1.55
C PRO A 25 -10.50 -14.04 -1.87
N ARG A 26 -10.40 -14.44 -3.15
CA ARG A 26 -10.45 -15.84 -3.57
C ARG A 26 -9.12 -16.52 -3.34
N LEU A 27 -8.03 -15.84 -3.71
CA LEU A 27 -6.67 -16.33 -3.53
C LEU A 27 -6.11 -16.02 -2.13
N ARG A 28 -6.72 -15.07 -1.42
CA ARG A 28 -6.27 -14.53 -0.13
C ARG A 28 -4.85 -13.98 -0.22
N THR A 29 -4.57 -13.25 -1.30
CA THR A 29 -3.25 -12.69 -1.57
C THR A 29 -3.31 -11.18 -1.74
N PHE A 30 -2.22 -10.54 -1.36
CA PHE A 30 -1.97 -9.12 -1.58
C PHE A 30 -1.20 -8.90 -2.89
N SER A 31 -1.44 -7.76 -3.52
CA SER A 31 -0.68 -7.31 -4.69
C SER A 31 -0.67 -5.79 -4.74
N VAL A 32 0.26 -5.23 -5.51
CA VAL A 32 0.35 -3.80 -5.78
C VAL A 32 0.32 -3.59 -7.28
N GLN A 33 -0.59 -2.76 -7.77
CA GLN A 33 -0.61 -2.36 -9.17
C GLN A 33 0.15 -1.05 -9.34
N LEU A 34 1.07 -1.02 -10.29
CA LEU A 34 1.68 0.23 -10.76
C LEU A 34 0.82 0.82 -11.89
N TRP A 35 0.51 2.10 -11.79
CA TRP A 35 -0.16 2.88 -12.82
C TRP A 35 0.69 4.11 -13.15
N GLU A 36 0.88 4.39 -14.44
CA GLU A 36 1.64 5.56 -14.91
C GLU A 36 0.83 6.26 -15.98
N ASN A 37 0.65 7.59 -15.87
CA ASN A 37 -0.15 8.37 -16.83
C ASN A 37 -1.57 7.84 -17.08
N GLY A 38 -2.16 7.17 -16.08
CA GLY A 38 -3.49 6.58 -16.18
C GLY A 38 -3.55 5.18 -16.81
N GLU A 39 -2.41 4.62 -17.22
CA GLU A 39 -2.31 3.27 -17.81
C GLU A 39 -1.68 2.29 -16.81
N PRO A 40 -2.07 0.99 -16.84
CA PRO A 40 -1.45 -0.03 -15.99
C PRO A 40 -0.02 -0.33 -16.47
N GLY A 41 0.95 -0.15 -15.58
CA GLY A 41 2.38 -0.40 -15.82
C GLY A 41 2.83 -1.81 -15.41
N GLY A 42 2.25 -2.39 -14.36
CA GLY A 42 2.64 -3.71 -13.86
C GLY A 42 1.87 -4.14 -12.61
N ILE A 43 2.04 -5.40 -12.20
CA ILE A 43 1.45 -5.95 -10.97
C ILE A 43 2.53 -6.69 -10.18
N HIS A 44 2.83 -6.19 -8.99
CA HIS A 44 3.65 -6.85 -7.99
C HIS A 44 2.80 -7.84 -7.19
N GLY A 45 3.21 -9.11 -7.10
CA GLY A 45 2.38 -10.16 -6.50
C GLY A 45 1.48 -10.89 -7.50
N LEU A 46 1.82 -10.87 -8.79
CA LEU A 46 1.10 -11.64 -9.82
C LEU A 46 1.48 -13.12 -9.78
N VAL A 47 2.76 -13.43 -9.53
CA VAL A 47 3.30 -14.80 -9.47
C VAL A 47 3.64 -15.16 -8.02
N GLU A 48 4.05 -14.17 -7.24
CA GLU A 48 4.31 -14.25 -5.82
C GLU A 48 2.98 -14.37 -5.06
N HIS A 49 2.93 -15.25 -4.07
CA HIS A 49 1.74 -15.45 -3.25
C HIS A 49 1.88 -14.68 -1.93
N PHE A 50 1.76 -13.37 -1.98
CA PHE A 50 1.87 -12.55 -0.77
C PHE A 50 0.68 -12.77 0.16
N ARG A 51 0.92 -13.34 1.33
CA ARG A 51 -0.12 -13.66 2.33
C ARG A 51 -0.27 -12.58 3.39
N TYR A 52 0.75 -11.75 3.55
CA TYR A 52 0.79 -10.68 4.53
C TYR A 52 1.05 -9.34 3.82
N ALA A 53 0.57 -8.24 4.41
CA ALA A 53 0.60 -6.93 3.77
C ALA A 53 1.99 -6.29 3.76
N ASP A 54 2.89 -6.72 4.64
CA ASP A 54 4.29 -6.33 4.72
C ASP A 54 5.12 -6.94 3.57
N GLU A 55 4.87 -8.20 3.19
CA GLU A 55 5.63 -8.88 2.12
C GLU A 55 5.74 -8.10 0.79
N PRO A 56 4.63 -7.56 0.19
CA PRO A 56 4.75 -6.75 -1.02
C PRO A 56 5.42 -5.40 -0.75
N VAL A 57 5.32 -4.84 0.46
CA VAL A 57 5.93 -3.55 0.82
C VAL A 57 7.46 -3.70 0.91
N GLU A 58 7.95 -4.77 1.53
CA GLU A 58 9.40 -5.04 1.66
C GLU A 58 10.10 -5.22 0.30
N SER A 59 9.36 -5.66 -0.72
CA SER A 59 9.90 -5.98 -2.05
C SER A 59 9.47 -4.99 -3.14
N VAL A 60 8.68 -3.95 -2.80
CA VAL A 60 8.12 -3.03 -3.79
C VAL A 60 9.20 -2.24 -4.53
N ASP A 61 10.30 -1.90 -3.86
CA ASP A 61 11.38 -1.12 -4.47
C ASP A 61 12.06 -1.85 -5.63
N ALA A 62 12.21 -3.17 -5.52
CA ALA A 62 12.78 -3.99 -6.58
C ALA A 62 11.85 -3.99 -7.80
N PHE A 63 10.54 -4.16 -7.57
CA PHE A 63 9.52 -4.05 -8.61
C PHE A 63 9.51 -2.66 -9.27
N LEU A 64 9.58 -1.59 -8.49
CA LEU A 64 9.59 -0.22 -9.03
C LEU A 64 10.85 0.07 -9.87
N ALA A 65 12.00 -0.44 -9.44
CA ALA A 65 13.25 -0.31 -10.18
C ALA A 65 13.18 -0.99 -11.57
N GLU A 66 12.49 -2.14 -11.69
CA GLU A 66 12.26 -2.81 -12.98
C GLU A 66 11.42 -1.94 -13.95
N HIS A 67 10.60 -1.06 -13.41
CA HIS A 67 9.78 -0.09 -14.16
C HIS A 67 10.43 1.29 -14.31
N GLY A 68 11.67 1.48 -13.83
CA GLY A 68 12.34 2.79 -13.88
C GLY A 68 11.74 3.83 -12.94
N VAL A 69 10.93 3.40 -11.97
CA VAL A 69 10.35 4.24 -10.92
C VAL A 69 11.27 4.21 -9.70
N ARG A 70 11.34 5.34 -8.96
CA ARG A 70 12.15 5.42 -7.75
C ARG A 70 11.60 4.50 -6.64
N ALA A 71 12.47 4.15 -5.69
CA ALA A 71 12.07 3.53 -4.44
C ALA A 71 11.06 4.39 -3.67
N VAL A 72 10.21 3.75 -2.87
CA VAL A 72 9.28 4.44 -1.98
C VAL A 72 10.02 5.06 -0.81
N THR A 73 9.49 6.15 -0.28
CA THR A 73 9.92 6.69 1.02
C THR A 73 9.29 5.89 2.16
N ASP A 74 9.83 6.00 3.38
CA ASP A 74 9.25 5.34 4.57
C ASP A 74 7.79 5.72 4.79
N GLN A 75 7.44 6.98 4.51
CA GLN A 75 6.06 7.47 4.62
C GLN A 75 5.16 6.84 3.56
N GLU A 76 5.60 6.75 2.30
CA GLU A 76 4.88 6.08 1.23
C GLU A 76 4.72 4.58 1.50
N ALA A 77 5.75 3.93 2.05
CA ALA A 77 5.70 2.53 2.45
C ALA A 77 4.64 2.30 3.56
N ALA A 78 4.60 3.17 4.57
CA ALA A 78 3.59 3.11 5.63
C ALA A 78 2.17 3.31 5.07
N LEU A 79 1.98 4.24 4.14
CA LEU A 79 0.69 4.47 3.48
C LEU A 79 0.30 3.29 2.57
N LEU A 80 1.24 2.71 1.85
CA LEU A 80 1.03 1.52 1.03
C LEU A 80 0.58 0.34 1.90
N TYR A 81 1.25 0.11 3.03
CA TYR A 81 0.85 -0.91 4.00
C TYR A 81 -0.59 -0.68 4.50
N ALA A 82 -0.90 0.55 4.93
CA ALA A 82 -2.24 0.90 5.39
C ALA A 82 -3.30 0.66 4.30
N GLY A 83 -2.98 0.99 3.04
CA GLY A 83 -3.85 0.74 1.89
C GLY A 83 -4.05 -0.74 1.59
N LEU A 84 -3.05 -1.59 1.76
CA LEU A 84 -3.19 -3.05 1.63
C LEU A 84 -4.13 -3.62 2.71
N VAL A 85 -3.94 -3.19 3.96
CA VAL A 85 -4.83 -3.58 5.07
C VAL A 85 -6.26 -3.10 4.81
N GLN A 86 -6.43 -1.86 4.31
CA GLN A 86 -7.74 -1.33 3.92
C GLN A 86 -8.37 -2.14 2.78
N ALA A 87 -7.61 -2.51 1.75
CA ALA A 87 -8.08 -3.29 0.60
C ALA A 87 -8.56 -4.69 1.01
N LYS A 88 -7.89 -5.33 1.98
CA LYS A 88 -8.38 -6.56 2.61
C LYS A 88 -9.65 -6.32 3.43
N GLY A 89 -9.71 -5.19 4.13
CA GLY A 89 -10.80 -4.79 4.99
C GLY A 89 -10.97 -5.72 6.20
N GLY A 90 -12.19 -5.78 6.73
CA GLY A 90 -12.50 -6.64 7.87
C GLY A 90 -11.90 -6.15 9.20
N PRO A 91 -11.74 -7.06 10.20
CA PRO A 91 -11.30 -6.69 11.54
C PRO A 91 -9.92 -6.02 11.58
N ASP A 92 -9.00 -6.41 10.70
CA ASP A 92 -7.64 -5.89 10.68
C ASP A 92 -7.60 -4.39 10.39
N TRP A 93 -8.45 -3.91 9.48
CA TRP A 93 -8.59 -2.48 9.21
C TRP A 93 -9.18 -1.72 10.41
N ALA A 94 -10.18 -2.29 11.08
CA ALA A 94 -10.74 -1.68 12.27
C ALA A 94 -9.71 -1.58 13.40
N LEU A 95 -8.88 -2.62 13.59
CA LEU A 95 -7.82 -2.65 14.59
C LEU A 95 -6.72 -1.61 14.28
N LEU A 96 -6.34 -1.45 13.00
CA LEU A 96 -5.37 -0.44 12.58
C LEU A 96 -5.86 0.98 12.87
N LEU A 97 -7.14 1.28 12.59
CA LEU A 97 -7.72 2.58 12.93
C LEU A 97 -7.75 2.83 14.45
N MET A 98 -8.01 1.80 15.25
CA MET A 98 -7.98 1.90 16.71
C MET A 98 -6.57 2.17 17.24
N SER A 99 -5.52 1.55 16.69
CA SER A 99 -4.14 1.82 17.11
C SER A 99 -3.72 3.24 16.78
N ILE A 100 -4.08 3.75 15.59
CA ILE A 100 -3.80 5.14 15.20
C ILE A 100 -4.50 6.13 16.14
N GLY A 101 -5.79 5.91 16.41
CA GLY A 101 -6.54 6.78 17.33
C GLY A 101 -6.03 6.72 18.77
N ALA A 102 -5.53 5.57 19.23
CA ALA A 102 -4.92 5.42 20.54
C ALA A 102 -3.61 6.23 20.66
N ASP A 103 -2.76 6.19 19.61
CA ASP A 103 -1.51 6.94 19.56
C ASP A 103 -1.76 8.46 19.52
N GLU A 104 -2.74 8.93 18.74
CA GLU A 104 -3.13 10.35 18.71
C GLU A 104 -3.63 10.87 20.06
N THR A 105 -4.26 10.00 20.86
CA THR A 105 -4.75 10.36 22.19
C THR A 105 -3.60 10.39 23.22
N ALA A 106 -2.59 9.54 23.06
CA ALA A 106 -1.42 9.48 23.93
C ALA A 106 -0.46 10.66 23.71
N ASP A 107 -0.34 11.17 22.48
CA ASP A 107 0.52 12.32 22.15
C ASP A 107 -0.09 13.67 22.57
N GLN A 108 -1.37 13.69 22.96
CA GLN A 108 -2.10 14.87 23.45
C GLN A 108 -2.29 14.91 24.98
N ALA A 109 -1.81 13.91 25.72
CA ALA A 109 -1.95 13.77 27.18
C ALA A 109 -0.65 14.13 27.93
#